data_AF-A0A956L9A6-F1
#
_entry.id   AF-A0A956L9A6-F1
#
_cell.length_a   1.000
_cell.length_b   1.000
_cell.length_c   1.000
_cell.angle_alpha   90.00
_cell.angle_beta   90.00
_cell.angle_gamma   90.00
#
_symmetry.space_group_name_H-M   'P 1'
#
loop_
_entity.id
_entity.type
_entity.pdbx_description
1 polymer ?
#
loop_
_entity_poly.entity_id
_entity_poly.type
_entity_poly.pdbx_seq_one_letter_code
_entity_poly.pdbx_strand_id
1 'polypeptide(L)'
;MAIGKWTADTVDVPVELTFWGVRGSIPVPGGDTARWGGNSSCVEVRHGDLPPLVLDCGTGARALGVKLAREHARRVHVLLSHLHADHIFGFPFFMPLYAPGTQVRVGLPAYS
;
A
#
# COMPACT_ATOMS: atom_id res chain seq x y z
N MET A 1 17.58 -30.68 -28.15
CA MET A 1 16.98 -29.36 -27.85
C MET A 1 17.24 -29.08 -26.38
N ALA A 2 18.22 -28.24 -26.06
CA ALA A 2 18.61 -27.98 -24.69
C ALA A 2 17.66 -26.94 -24.07
N ILE A 3 16.95 -27.35 -23.02
CA ILE A 3 16.15 -26.46 -22.18
C ILE A 3 17.15 -25.68 -21.33
N GLY A 4 17.34 -24.40 -21.64
CA GLY A 4 18.31 -23.55 -20.95
C GLY A 4 18.00 -23.45 -19.46
N LYS A 5 19.01 -23.72 -18.62
CA LYS A 5 18.98 -23.35 -17.21
C LYS A 5 19.13 -21.84 -17.12
N TRP A 6 18.08 -21.15 -16.70
CA TRP A 6 18.17 -19.76 -16.24
C TRP A 6 18.67 -19.79 -14.80
N THR A 7 19.97 -19.65 -14.59
CA THR A 7 20.51 -19.26 -13.29
C THR A 7 20.30 -17.77 -13.18
N ALA A 8 19.14 -17.35 -12.66
CA ALA A 8 19.03 -16.01 -12.17
C ALA A 8 19.87 -15.99 -10.88
N ASP A 9 20.94 -15.18 -10.86
CA ASP A 9 21.63 -14.80 -9.64
C ASP A 9 20.69 -13.88 -8.82
N THR A 10 19.51 -14.39 -8.44
CA THR A 10 18.57 -13.65 -7.60
C THR A 10 19.10 -13.67 -6.19
N VAL A 11 19.48 -12.49 -5.71
CA VAL A 11 19.49 -12.23 -4.27
C VAL A 11 18.08 -12.55 -3.79
N ASP A 12 17.90 -13.57 -2.94
CA ASP A 12 16.62 -14.03 -2.38
C ASP A 12 16.04 -12.99 -1.40
N VAL A 13 15.81 -11.77 -1.85
CA VAL A 13 15.17 -10.73 -1.05
C VAL A 13 13.67 -10.98 -1.10
N PRO A 14 13.01 -11.32 0.02
CA PRO A 14 11.59 -11.62 0.00
C PRO A 14 10.76 -10.40 -0.38
N VAL A 15 9.55 -10.66 -0.89
CA VAL A 15 8.50 -9.64 -0.99
C VAL A 15 7.62 -9.78 0.24
N GLU A 16 7.48 -8.69 1.00
CA GLU A 16 6.65 -8.65 2.19
C GLU A 16 5.37 -7.85 1.92
N LEU A 17 4.24 -8.39 2.38
CA LEU A 17 2.92 -7.79 2.24
C LEU A 17 2.34 -7.51 3.62
N THR A 18 1.97 -6.26 3.89
CA THR A 18 1.22 -5.89 5.08
C THR A 18 -0.16 -5.36 4.68
N PHE A 19 -1.21 -5.98 5.22
CA PHE A 19 -2.59 -5.59 4.96
C PHE A 19 -3.05 -4.58 6.01
N TRP A 20 -3.22 -3.33 5.60
CA TRP A 20 -3.68 -2.22 6.45
C TRP A 20 -5.21 -2.05 6.40
N GLY A 21 -5.84 -2.59 5.36
CA GLY A 21 -7.27 -2.77 5.26
C GLY A 21 -7.64 -3.84 4.23
N VAL A 22 -8.69 -4.59 4.54
CA VAL A 22 -9.13 -5.79 3.80
C VAL A 22 -10.63 -5.80 3.54
N ARG A 23 -11.33 -4.68 3.80
CA ARG A 23 -12.76 -4.52 3.54
C ARG A 23 -13.00 -3.90 2.16
N GLY A 24 -14.06 -4.34 1.50
CA GLY A 24 -14.58 -3.70 0.30
C GLY A 24 -15.73 -2.75 0.64
N SER A 25 -15.98 -1.80 -0.25
CA SER A 25 -17.08 -0.82 -0.28
C SER A 25 -17.17 0.15 0.90
N ILE A 26 -17.28 -0.33 2.13
CA ILE A 26 -17.49 0.51 3.32
C ILE A 26 -16.64 -0.06 4.48
N PRO A 27 -15.93 0.79 5.26
CA PRO A 27 -15.29 0.33 6.47
C PRO A 27 -16.32 -0.16 7.49
N VAL A 28 -16.02 -1.28 8.15
CA VAL A 28 -16.92 -1.92 9.12
C VAL A 28 -16.24 -2.06 10.48
N PRO A 29 -16.00 -0.96 11.22
CA PRO A 29 -15.40 -1.05 12.55
C PRO A 29 -16.41 -1.64 13.54
N GLY A 30 -16.00 -2.60 14.35
CA GLY A 30 -16.86 -3.20 15.38
C GLY A 30 -16.26 -4.43 16.03
N GLY A 31 -16.86 -4.88 17.13
CA GLY A 31 -16.44 -6.10 17.83
C GLY A 31 -16.45 -7.34 16.93
N ASP A 32 -17.51 -7.47 16.12
CA ASP A 32 -17.71 -8.62 15.22
C ASP A 32 -16.66 -8.71 14.09
N THR A 33 -16.04 -7.58 13.74
CA THR A 33 -15.04 -7.49 12.67
C THR A 33 -13.61 -7.34 13.18
N ALA A 34 -13.43 -7.17 14.49
CA ALA A 34 -12.14 -6.86 15.13
C ALA A 34 -11.05 -7.89 14.81
N ARG A 35 -11.41 -9.18 14.71
CA ARG A 35 -10.47 -10.27 14.35
C ARG A 35 -9.75 -10.02 13.02
N TRP A 36 -10.41 -9.38 12.06
CA TRP A 36 -9.91 -9.22 10.70
C TRP A 36 -9.64 -7.75 10.34
N GLY A 37 -10.11 -6.81 11.16
CA GLY A 37 -10.03 -5.37 10.92
C GLY A 37 -11.28 -4.78 10.24
N GLY A 38 -11.41 -3.45 10.35
CA GLY A 38 -12.54 -2.68 9.82
C GLY A 38 -12.18 -1.73 8.67
N ASN A 39 -10.92 -1.65 8.27
CA ASN A 39 -10.44 -0.71 7.25
C ASN A 39 -10.66 -1.23 5.82
N SER A 40 -10.94 -0.33 4.89
CA SER A 40 -11.03 -0.63 3.45
C SER A 40 -9.65 -0.74 2.79
N SER A 41 -9.62 -1.30 1.56
CA SER A 41 -8.43 -1.72 0.81
C SER A 41 -7.20 -0.81 1.00
N CYS A 42 -6.14 -1.37 1.58
CA CYS A 42 -4.83 -0.74 1.61
C CYS A 42 -3.78 -1.80 1.92
N VAL A 43 -2.82 -2.00 1.02
CA VAL A 43 -1.74 -2.97 1.16
C VAL A 43 -0.40 -2.29 0.98
N GLU A 44 0.52 -2.52 1.92
CA GLU A 44 1.92 -2.12 1.79
C GLU A 44 2.73 -3.30 1.27
N VAL A 45 3.54 -3.05 0.24
CA VAL A 45 4.49 -3.99 -0.35
C VAL A 45 5.90 -3.48 -0.09
N ARG A 46 6.76 -4.34 0.45
CA ARG A 46 8.19 -4.10 0.67
C ARG A 46 9.03 -5.14 -0.06
N HIS A 47 10.17 -4.70 -0.60
CA HIS A 47 11.15 -5.57 -1.25
C HIS A 47 12.54 -4.91 -1.21
N GLY A 48 13.42 -5.42 -0.35
CA GLY A 48 14.75 -4.86 -0.13
C GLY A 48 14.72 -3.37 0.20
N ASP A 49 15.64 -2.62 -0.41
CA ASP A 49 15.77 -1.16 -0.22
C ASP A 49 14.87 -0.33 -1.15
N LEU A 50 13.94 -0.97 -1.87
CA LEU A 50 13.01 -0.25 -2.73
C LEU A 50 12.06 0.62 -1.88
N PRO A 51 11.62 1.78 -2.42
CA PRO A 51 10.56 2.55 -1.79
C PRO A 51 9.30 1.69 -1.56
N PRO A 52 8.58 1.87 -0.44
CA PRO A 52 7.30 1.20 -0.23
C PRO A 52 6.35 1.45 -1.39
N LEU A 53 5.74 0.36 -1.87
CA LEU A 53 4.61 0.41 -2.80
C LEU A 53 3.32 0.19 -2.00
N VAL A 54 2.38 1.10 -2.17
CA VAL A 54 1.05 1.06 -1.56
C VAL A 54 0.05 0.75 -2.65
N LEU A 55 -0.66 -0.37 -2.50
CA LEU A 55 -1.77 -0.74 -3.36
C LEU A 55 -3.06 -0.28 -2.69
N ASP A 56 -3.76 0.65 -3.36
CA ASP A 56 -4.92 1.37 -2.87
C ASP A 56 -4.69 2.21 -1.60
N CYS A 57 -5.42 3.33 -1.51
CA CYS A 57 -5.45 4.20 -0.35
C CYS A 57 -6.87 4.32 0.22
N GLY A 58 -7.49 3.16 0.49
CA GLY A 58 -8.68 3.06 1.34
C GLY A 58 -8.40 3.47 2.79
N THR A 59 -9.36 3.31 3.69
CA THR A 59 -9.26 3.84 5.07
C THR A 59 -8.08 3.29 5.86
N GLY A 60 -7.51 2.13 5.46
CA GLY A 60 -6.27 1.59 6.03
C GLY A 60 -5.05 2.51 5.84
N ALA A 61 -5.07 3.36 4.81
CA ALA A 61 -3.99 4.30 4.49
C ALA A 61 -3.65 5.23 5.66
N ARG A 62 -4.61 5.57 6.52
CA ARG A 62 -4.35 6.41 7.69
C ARG A 62 -3.30 5.79 8.62
N ALA A 63 -3.45 4.51 8.96
CA ALA A 63 -2.53 3.83 9.86
C ALA A 63 -1.17 3.58 9.21
N LEU A 64 -1.16 3.18 7.93
CA LEU A 64 0.06 3.04 7.13
C LEU A 64 0.82 4.37 7.04
N GLY A 65 0.11 5.47 6.78
CA GLY A 65 0.71 6.80 6.67
C GLY A 65 1.43 7.23 7.94
N VAL A 66 0.85 6.96 9.12
CA VAL A 66 1.50 7.20 10.42
C VAL A 66 2.80 6.39 10.54
N LYS A 67 2.76 5.11 10.15
CA LYS A 67 3.93 4.22 10.19
C LYS A 67 5.05 4.73 9.26
N LEU A 68 4.73 5.07 8.02
CA LEU A 68 5.69 5.61 7.05
C LEU A 68 6.28 6.96 7.47
N ALA A 69 5.48 7.83 8.08
CA ALA A 69 5.95 9.11 8.61
C ALA A 69 6.97 8.92 9.75
N ARG A 70 6.73 7.96 10.66
CA ARG A 70 7.66 7.59 11.72
C ARG A 70 8.96 6.98 11.21
N GLU A 71 8.89 6.28 10.08
CA GLU A 71 10.07 5.76 9.38
C GLU A 71 10.82 6.84 8.58
N HIS A 72 10.32 8.08 8.56
CA HIS A 72 10.85 9.16 7.74
C HIS A 72 10.99 8.77 6.25
N ALA A 73 10.02 8.01 5.74
CA ALA A 73 10.02 7.52 4.36
C ALA A 73 10.16 8.69 3.37
N ARG A 74 11.26 8.72 2.60
CA ARG A 74 11.56 9.80 1.65
C ARG A 74 10.82 9.65 0.32
N ARG A 75 10.50 8.42 -0.05
CA ARG A 75 9.81 8.07 -1.29
C ARG A 75 8.76 7.03 -0.99
N VAL A 76 7.57 7.21 -1.55
CA VAL A 76 6.46 6.26 -1.49
C VAL A 76 5.82 6.18 -2.87
N HIS A 77 5.49 4.98 -3.31
CA HIS A 77 4.70 4.76 -4.52
C HIS A 77 3.30 4.34 -4.10
N VAL A 78 2.29 4.97 -4.69
CA VAL A 78 0.88 4.61 -4.51
C VAL A 78 0.36 4.19 -5.88
N LEU A 79 -0.26 3.03 -5.97
CA LEU A 79 -0.98 2.59 -7.15
C LEU A 79 -2.44 2.39 -6.76
N LEU A 80 -3.31 3.23 -7.31
CA LEU A 80 -4.76 3.09 -7.16
C LEU A 80 -5.26 2.16 -8.25
N SER A 81 -5.98 1.10 -7.86
CA SER A 81 -6.56 0.16 -8.81
C SER A 81 -7.71 0.77 -9.62
N HIS A 82 -8.57 1.53 -8.95
CA HIS A 82 -9.72 2.27 -9.50
C HIS A 82 -10.14 3.38 -8.53
N LEU A 83 -11.14 4.18 -8.90
CA LEU A 83 -11.53 5.41 -8.18
C LEU A 83 -12.82 5.28 -7.38
N HIS A 84 -13.20 4.07 -6.97
CA HIS A 84 -14.23 3.92 -5.95
C HIS A 84 -13.77 4.45 -4.60
N ALA A 85 -14.72 4.94 -3.82
CA ALA A 85 -14.44 5.61 -2.55
C ALA A 85 -13.61 4.74 -1.61
N ASP A 86 -13.90 3.45 -1.49
CA ASP A 86 -13.19 2.52 -0.61
C ASP A 86 -11.71 2.30 -0.97
N HIS A 87 -11.27 2.72 -2.14
CA HIS A 87 -9.87 2.65 -2.58
C HIS A 87 -9.13 4.01 -2.51
N ILE A 88 -9.83 5.12 -2.30
CA ILE A 88 -9.23 6.47 -2.28
C ILE A 88 -9.56 7.28 -1.02
N PHE A 89 -10.56 6.89 -0.23
CA PHE A 89 -11.06 7.68 0.90
C PHE A 89 -10.01 7.93 1.98
N GLY A 90 -9.03 7.03 2.15
CA GLY A 90 -7.93 7.21 3.08
C GLY A 90 -6.81 8.09 2.54
N PHE A 91 -6.79 8.41 1.25
CA PHE A 91 -5.73 9.18 0.60
C PHE A 91 -5.54 10.57 1.24
N PRO A 92 -6.58 11.37 1.52
CA PRO A 92 -6.42 12.64 2.25
C PRO A 92 -5.87 12.51 3.67
N PHE A 93 -5.90 11.30 4.26
CA PHE A 93 -5.37 11.02 5.59
C PHE A 93 -4.00 10.31 5.55
N PHE A 94 -3.41 10.18 4.36
CA PHE A 94 -2.12 9.57 4.14
C PHE A 94 -1.00 10.57 4.47
N MET A 95 -0.55 10.58 5.72
CA MET A 95 0.44 11.53 6.25
C MET A 95 1.66 11.81 5.34
N PRO A 96 2.24 10.84 4.60
CA PRO A 96 3.34 11.10 3.67
C PRO A 96 3.09 12.20 2.64
N LEU A 97 1.83 12.50 2.30
CA LEU A 97 1.47 13.62 1.41
C LEU A 97 1.85 14.99 1.98
N TYR A 98 1.92 15.10 3.30
CA TYR A 98 2.13 16.37 4.02
C TYR A 98 3.50 16.45 4.69
N ALA A 99 4.30 15.39 4.64
CA ALA A 99 5.59 15.30 5.30
C ALA A 99 6.68 16.00 4.47
N PRO A 100 7.34 17.07 4.97
CA PRO A 100 8.37 17.78 4.23
C PRO A 100 9.50 16.85 3.77
N GLY A 101 9.91 16.98 2.51
CA GLY A 101 10.96 16.15 1.93
C GLY A 101 10.55 14.70 1.62
N THR A 102 9.24 14.40 1.62
CA THR A 102 8.69 13.13 1.14
C THR A 102 8.16 13.31 -0.28
N GLN A 103 8.55 12.41 -1.19
CA GLN A 103 7.97 12.32 -2.53
C GLN A 103 6.98 11.15 -2.58
N VAL A 104 5.71 11.47 -2.82
CA VAL A 104 4.68 10.47 -3.12
C VAL A 104 4.44 10.47 -4.63
N ARG A 105 4.65 9.32 -5.28
CA ARG A 105 4.26 9.13 -6.69
C ARG A 105 2.97 8.34 -6.74
N VAL A 106 1.99 8.85 -7.48
CA VAL A 106 0.65 8.24 -7.57
C VAL A 106 0.44 7.74 -9.00
N GLY A 107 0.22 6.44 -9.14
CA GLY A 107 -0.30 5.80 -10.35
C GLY A 107 -1.82 5.68 -10.23
N LEU A 108 -2.51 6.06 -11.29
CA LEU A 108 -3.97 6.07 -11.42
C LEU A 108 -4.33 5.37 -12.74
N PRO A 109 -5.48 4.69 -12.82
CA PRO A 109 -5.94 4.18 -14.10
C PRO A 109 -6.45 5.34 -14.97
N ALA A 110 -6.41 5.14 -16.30
CA ALA A 110 -6.92 6.13 -17.25
C ALA A 110 -8.45 6.30 -17.19
N TYR A 111 -9.14 5.27 -16.68
CA TYR A 111 -10.58 5.19 -16.49
C TYR A 111 -10.87 4.35 -15.26
N SER A 112 -12.00 4.61 -14.61
CA SER A 112 -12.48 3.86 -13.46
C SER A 112 -13.83 3.21 -13.76
#